data_AF-A0A2V9F509-F1
#
_entry.id   AF-A0A2V9F509-F1
#
_cell.length_a   1.000
_cell.length_b   1.000
_cell.length_c   1.000
_cell.angle_alpha   90.00
_cell.angle_beta   90.00
_cell.angle_gamma   90.00
#
_symmetry.space_group_name_H-M   'P 1'
#
loop_
_entity.id
_entity.type
_entity.pdbx_description
1 polymer ?
#
loop_
_entity_poly.entity_id
_entity_poly.type
_entity_poly.pdbx_seq_one_letter_code
_entity_poly.pdbx_strand_id
1 'polypeptide(L)'
;MVAFHELSWAPFLLLAARLPLWSAATSVIHETFRRSGANTEMGFALYQIFQQAGLPAPAMTLEMPLGNDPEFIRWVPDVLGSLLPLAQRFDLPLRPLGDLNTLPQRIQAEVSASNSVVTWMALVGAWSRKSA
;
A
#
# COMPACT_ATOMS: atom_id res chain seq x y z
N MET A 1 23.17 -14.52 6.20
CA MET A 1 21.90 -14.47 5.45
C MET A 1 21.41 -13.04 5.54
N VAL A 2 20.97 -12.47 4.42
CA VAL A 2 20.35 -11.14 4.38
C VAL A 2 18.92 -11.33 3.91
N ALA A 3 17.97 -10.68 4.59
CA ALA A 3 16.55 -10.72 4.28
C ALA A 3 15.95 -9.31 4.39
N PHE A 4 15.07 -8.97 3.47
CA PHE A 4 14.31 -7.73 3.45
C PHE A 4 12.82 -8.03 3.30
N HIS A 5 12.00 -7.13 3.83
CA HIS A 5 10.55 -7.18 3.72
C HIS A 5 10.05 -5.78 3.37
N GLU A 6 9.60 -5.61 2.14
CA GLU A 6 9.31 -4.29 1.57
C GLU A 6 7.90 -4.24 1.00
N LEU A 7 7.31 -3.05 1.00
CA LEU A 7 6.01 -2.81 0.38
C LEU A 7 6.14 -2.65 -1.14
N SER A 8 5.09 -3.07 -1.84
CA SER A 8 4.82 -2.71 -3.24
C SER A 8 3.37 -2.28 -3.38
N TRP A 9 3.16 -1.10 -3.96
CA TRP A 9 1.84 -0.50 -4.08
C TRP A 9 1.10 -0.94 -5.33
N ALA A 10 1.80 -1.22 -6.43
CA ALA A 10 1.18 -1.52 -7.71
C ALA A 10 0.15 -2.68 -7.67
N PRO A 11 0.44 -3.86 -7.07
CA PRO A 11 -0.55 -4.93 -6.99
C PRO A 11 -1.78 -4.53 -6.16
N PHE A 12 -1.56 -3.80 -5.07
CA PHE A 12 -2.62 -3.32 -4.20
C PHE A 12 -3.54 -2.30 -4.90
N LEU A 13 -2.97 -1.31 -5.60
CA LEU A 13 -3.73 -0.30 -6.34
C LEU A 13 -4.59 -0.91 -7.45
N LEU A 14 -4.08 -1.94 -8.12
CA LEU A 14 -4.83 -2.68 -9.14
C LEU A 14 -6.09 -3.33 -8.55
N LEU A 15 -5.97 -3.99 -7.38
CA LEU A 15 -7.10 -4.65 -6.72
C LEU A 15 -8.05 -3.66 -6.05
N ALA A 16 -7.53 -2.52 -5.58
CA ALA A 16 -8.29 -1.45 -4.96
C ALA A 16 -9.25 -0.74 -5.95
N ALA A 17 -8.90 -0.70 -7.24
CA ALA A 17 -9.62 0.05 -8.28
C ALA A 17 -11.11 -0.33 -8.42
N ARG A 18 -11.53 -1.51 -7.93
CA ARG A 18 -12.93 -1.98 -7.99
C ARG A 18 -13.87 -1.29 -7.00
N LEU A 19 -13.33 -0.60 -6.00
CA LEU A 19 -14.07 0.07 -4.93
C LEU A 19 -13.77 1.58 -4.98
N PRO A 20 -14.68 2.43 -5.48
CA PRO A 20 -14.38 3.83 -5.78
C PRO A 20 -13.83 4.66 -4.62
N LEU A 21 -14.43 4.59 -3.43
CA LEU A 21 -14.00 5.38 -2.28
C LEU A 21 -12.71 4.83 -1.67
N TRP A 22 -12.59 3.50 -1.56
CA TRP A 22 -11.37 2.81 -1.18
C TRP A 22 -10.21 3.16 -2.11
N SER A 23 -10.44 3.11 -3.43
CA SER A 23 -9.46 3.46 -4.46
C SER A 23 -9.06 4.93 -4.37
N ALA A 24 -10.01 5.84 -4.18
CA ALA A 24 -9.71 7.27 -4.04
C ALA A 24 -8.86 7.55 -2.79
N ALA A 25 -9.25 7.00 -1.63
CA ALA A 25 -8.51 7.20 -0.38
C ALA A 25 -7.08 6.65 -0.46
N THR A 26 -6.94 5.44 -1.00
CA THR A 26 -5.65 4.76 -1.12
C THR A 26 -4.74 5.39 -2.18
N SER A 27 -5.32 5.95 -3.25
CA SER A 27 -4.56 6.72 -4.26
C SER A 27 -4.01 8.03 -3.68
N VAL A 28 -4.76 8.71 -2.80
CA VAL A 28 -4.26 9.92 -2.11
C VAL A 28 -3.10 9.56 -1.18
N ILE A 29 -3.20 8.45 -0.44
CA ILE A 29 -2.12 7.95 0.42
C ILE A 29 -0.87 7.64 -0.43
N HIS A 30 -1.04 6.85 -1.50
CA HIS A 30 0.04 6.48 -2.43
C HIS A 30 0.75 7.70 -2.99
N GLU A 31 -0.02 8.65 -3.52
CA GLU A 31 0.52 9.86 -4.14
C GLU A 31 1.21 10.76 -3.10
N THR A 32 0.73 10.78 -1.86
CA THR A 32 1.39 11.52 -0.78
C THR A 32 2.77 10.92 -0.46
N PHE A 33 2.88 9.59 -0.36
CA PHE A 33 4.17 8.91 -0.19
C PHE A 33 5.10 9.12 -1.39
N ARG A 34 4.56 9.02 -2.61
CA ARG A 34 5.34 9.23 -3.83
C ARG A 34 5.91 10.65 -3.90
N ARG A 35 5.12 11.67 -3.55
CA ARG A 35 5.56 13.07 -3.52
C ARG A 35 6.49 13.40 -2.35
N SER A 36 6.49 12.61 -1.28
CA SER A 36 7.49 12.74 -0.21
C SER A 36 8.85 12.11 -0.54
N GLY A 37 8.97 11.46 -1.70
CA GLY A 37 10.21 10.83 -2.17
C GLY A 37 10.34 9.36 -1.79
N ALA A 38 9.29 8.73 -1.24
CA ALA A 38 9.31 7.30 -0.95
C ALA A 38 9.33 6.48 -2.24
N ASN A 39 10.15 5.42 -2.27
CA ASN A 39 10.10 4.43 -3.33
C ASN A 39 8.96 3.43 -3.05
N THR A 40 7.80 3.65 -3.67
CA THR A 40 6.61 2.82 -3.46
C THR A 40 6.69 1.43 -4.10
N GLU A 41 7.71 1.17 -4.92
CA GLU A 41 7.91 -0.11 -5.63
C GLU A 41 9.28 -0.75 -5.29
N MET A 42 9.79 -0.48 -4.09
CA MET A 42 11.07 -1.00 -3.62
C MET A 42 11.12 -2.53 -3.59
N GLY A 43 10.01 -3.19 -3.24
CA GLY A 43 9.95 -4.65 -3.12
C GLY A 43 10.42 -5.41 -4.36
N PHE A 44 9.90 -5.08 -5.55
CA PHE A 44 10.32 -5.75 -6.80
C PHE A 44 11.76 -5.38 -7.21
N ALA A 45 12.24 -4.19 -6.84
CA ALA A 45 13.60 -3.78 -7.12
C ALA A 45 14.66 -4.60 -6.35
N LEU A 46 14.28 -5.28 -5.26
CA LEU A 46 15.19 -6.08 -4.44
C LEU A 46 15.91 -7.18 -5.24
N TYR A 47 15.29 -7.74 -6.29
CA TYR A 47 15.95 -8.74 -7.13
C TYR A 47 17.26 -8.21 -7.74
N GLN A 48 17.21 -6.99 -8.28
CA GLN A 48 18.36 -6.35 -8.90
C GLN A 48 19.32 -5.80 -7.84
N ILE A 49 18.80 -5.22 -6.76
CA ILE A 49 19.61 -4.58 -5.72
C ILE A 49 20.49 -5.58 -4.99
N PHE A 50 20.00 -6.79 -4.70
CA PHE A 50 20.84 -7.85 -4.14
C PHE A 50 22.04 -8.15 -5.03
N GLN A 51 21.83 -8.28 -6.35
CA GLN A 51 22.89 -8.60 -7.30
C GLN A 51 23.88 -7.44 -7.49
N GLN A 52 23.38 -6.20 -7.55
CA GLN A 52 24.22 -5.01 -7.60
C GLN A 52 25.09 -4.86 -6.34
N ALA A 53 24.60 -5.35 -5.19
CA ALA A 53 25.37 -5.41 -3.95
C ALA A 53 26.33 -6.62 -3.87
N GLY A 54 26.47 -7.41 -4.94
CA GLY A 54 27.35 -8.59 -4.99
C GLY A 54 26.79 -9.82 -4.28
N LEU A 55 25.50 -9.83 -3.91
CA LEU A 55 24.84 -11.02 -3.35
C LEU A 55 24.31 -11.92 -4.48
N PRO A 56 24.16 -13.23 -4.25
CA PRO A 56 23.42 -14.11 -5.16
C PRO A 56 21.98 -13.63 -5.35
N ALA A 57 21.40 -13.95 -6.51
CA ALA A 57 20.00 -13.68 -6.80
C ALA A 57 19.10 -14.16 -5.64
N PRO A 58 18.23 -13.28 -5.09
CA PRO A 58 17.44 -13.63 -3.92
C PRO A 58 16.31 -14.60 -4.30
N ALA A 59 15.96 -15.46 -3.35
CA ALA A 59 14.63 -16.06 -3.36
C ALA A 59 13.62 -15.00 -2.92
N MET A 60 12.46 -14.96 -3.58
CA MET A 60 11.46 -13.91 -3.35
C MET A 60 10.05 -14.49 -3.21
N THR A 61 9.25 -13.86 -2.37
CA THR A 61 7.82 -14.14 -2.18
C THR A 61 7.02 -12.84 -2.22
N LEU A 62 5.76 -12.95 -2.59
CA LEU A 62 4.78 -11.86 -2.51
C LEU A 62 3.60 -12.35 -1.69
N GLU A 63 3.25 -11.61 -0.65
CA GLU A 63 2.12 -11.90 0.21
C GLU A 63 1.15 -10.70 0.22
N MET A 64 -0.14 -11.00 0.12
CA MET A 64 -1.22 -10.02 0.17
C MET A 64 -2.33 -10.55 1.08
N PRO A 65 -2.28 -10.25 2.39
CA PRO A 65 -3.36 -10.58 3.30
C PRO A 65 -4.70 -10.08 2.76
N LEU A 66 -5.77 -10.85 3.00
CA LEU A 66 -7.12 -10.55 2.56
C LEU A 66 -8.03 -10.40 3.78
N GLY A 67 -8.93 -9.41 3.75
CA GLY A 67 -9.84 -9.17 4.86
C GLY A 67 -11.03 -8.29 4.47
N ASN A 68 -12.03 -8.30 5.34
CA ASN A 68 -13.25 -7.50 5.23
C ASN A 68 -13.73 -7.02 6.62
N ASP A 69 -13.06 -7.43 7.70
CA ASP A 69 -13.44 -6.98 9.04
C ASP A 69 -13.03 -5.51 9.26
N PRO A 70 -13.72 -4.80 10.18
CA PRO A 70 -13.48 -3.39 10.44
C PRO A 70 -12.04 -3.07 10.87
N GLU A 71 -11.37 -3.98 11.58
CA GLU A 71 -9.98 -3.77 12.00
C GLU A 71 -9.02 -3.88 10.80
N PHE A 72 -9.24 -4.83 9.90
CA PHE A 72 -8.45 -4.98 8.69
C PHE A 72 -8.53 -3.77 7.76
N ILE A 73 -9.67 -3.09 7.69
CA ILE A 73 -9.86 -1.92 6.81
C ILE A 73 -9.44 -0.59 7.45
N ARG A 74 -9.26 -0.55 8.78
CA ARG A 74 -9.04 0.68 9.56
C ARG A 74 -7.79 1.46 9.18
N TRP A 75 -6.79 0.81 8.61
CA TRP A 75 -5.54 1.46 8.24
C TRP A 75 -5.72 2.58 7.20
N VAL A 76 -6.70 2.48 6.29
CA VAL A 76 -6.90 3.49 5.24
C VAL A 76 -7.27 4.85 5.85
N PRO A 77 -8.34 4.97 6.65
CA PRO A 77 -8.66 6.25 7.29
C PRO A 77 -7.58 6.72 8.27
N ASP A 78 -6.94 5.82 9.02
CA ASP A 78 -5.90 6.19 10.00
C ASP A 78 -4.65 6.78 9.32
N VAL A 79 -4.16 6.13 8.26
CA VAL A 79 -3.00 6.60 7.50
C VAL A 79 -3.35 7.86 6.72
N LEU A 80 -4.52 7.92 6.10
CA LEU A 80 -4.97 9.13 5.41
C LEU A 80 -5.08 10.33 6.36
N GLY A 81 -5.63 10.14 7.55
CA GLY A 81 -5.71 11.20 8.57
C GLY A 81 -4.35 11.72 8.98
N SER A 82 -3.37 10.82 9.13
CA SER A 82 -1.98 11.17 9.44
C SER A 82 -1.28 11.93 8.31
N LEU A 83 -1.59 11.58 7.05
CA LEU A 83 -1.00 12.17 5.87
C LEU A 83 -1.75 13.41 5.35
N LEU A 84 -2.94 13.71 5.87
CA LEU A 84 -3.81 14.77 5.38
C LEU A 84 -3.11 16.13 5.27
N PRO A 85 -2.33 16.61 6.27
CA PRO A 85 -1.62 17.89 6.14
C PRO A 85 -0.63 17.90 4.98
N LEU A 86 0.02 16.77 4.72
CA LEU A 86 0.99 16.64 3.64
C LEU A 86 0.31 16.52 2.27
N ALA A 87 -0.80 15.79 2.19
CA ALA A 87 -1.64 15.71 1.00
C ALA A 87 -2.18 17.09 0.59
N GLN A 88 -2.59 17.90 1.57
CA GLN A 88 -3.01 19.30 1.36
C GLN A 88 -1.85 20.17 0.88
N ARG A 89 -0.67 20.07 1.52
CA ARG A 89 0.54 20.79 1.08
C ARG A 89 0.95 20.44 -0.35
N PHE A 90 0.65 19.23 -0.81
CA PHE A 90 0.91 18.79 -2.17
C PHE A 90 -0.25 19.06 -3.14
N ASP A 91 -1.30 19.75 -2.73
CA ASP A 91 -2.48 20.06 -3.56
C ASP A 91 -3.12 18.80 -4.19
N LEU A 92 -3.18 17.70 -3.43
CA LEU A 92 -3.80 16.46 -3.91
C LEU A 92 -5.33 16.59 -4.00
N PRO A 93 -5.98 15.90 -4.96
CA PRO A 93 -7.43 15.99 -5.13
C PRO A 93 -8.17 15.25 -4.01
N LEU A 94 -8.58 15.98 -2.97
CA LEU A 94 -9.35 15.42 -1.84
C LEU A 94 -10.86 15.39 -2.07
N ARG A 95 -11.37 16.12 -3.08
CA ARG A 95 -12.81 16.20 -3.39
C ARG A 95 -13.51 14.84 -3.51
N PRO A 96 -12.93 13.81 -4.17
CA PRO A 96 -13.55 12.49 -4.26
C PRO A 96 -13.78 11.80 -2.90
N LEU A 97 -13.03 12.19 -1.87
CA LEU A 97 -13.18 11.64 -0.52
C LEU A 97 -14.45 12.16 0.18
N GLY A 98 -14.97 13.31 -0.24
CA GLY A 98 -16.11 13.96 0.40
C GLY A 98 -15.79 14.45 1.81
N ASP A 99 -16.74 14.33 2.73
CA ASP A 99 -16.52 14.68 4.14
C ASP A 99 -15.61 13.66 4.83
N LEU A 100 -14.49 14.15 5.35
CA LEU A 100 -13.47 13.36 6.02
C LEU A 100 -13.91 12.85 7.39
N ASN A 101 -14.85 13.53 8.06
CA ASN A 101 -15.34 13.10 9.39
C ASN A 101 -16.17 11.82 9.31
N THR A 102 -16.85 11.61 8.19
CA THR A 102 -17.68 10.44 7.91
C THR A 102 -16.99 9.40 7.01
N LEU A 103 -15.75 9.68 6.59
CA LEU A 103 -14.99 8.83 5.67
C LEU A 103 -14.76 7.40 6.21
N PRO A 104 -14.38 7.18 7.47
CA PRO A 104 -14.18 5.82 8.00
C PRO A 104 -15.42 4.94 7.84
N GLN A 105 -16.59 5.48 8.20
CA GLN A 105 -17.88 4.76 8.14
C GLN A 105 -18.27 4.48 6.69
N ARG A 106 -18.02 5.42 5.78
CA ARG A 106 -18.33 5.26 4.35
C ARG A 106 -17.42 4.24 3.66
N ILE A 107 -16.13 4.20 4.01
CA ILE A 107 -15.21 3.16 3.55
C ILE A 107 -15.67 1.79 4.02
N GLN A 108 -16.02 1.65 5.31
CA GLN A 108 -16.53 0.40 5.86
C GLN A 108 -17.81 -0.05 5.16
N ALA A 109 -18.74 0.89 4.91
CA ALA A 109 -19.98 0.60 4.19
C ALA A 109 -19.72 0.14 2.76
N GLU A 110 -18.81 0.77 2.02
CA GLU A 110 -18.46 0.37 0.65
C GLU A 110 -17.85 -1.04 0.61
N VAL A 111 -16.87 -1.30 1.47
CA VAL A 111 -16.19 -2.61 1.54
C VAL A 111 -17.18 -3.70 1.92
N SER A 112 -18.05 -3.47 2.90
CA SER A 112 -19.11 -4.40 3.30
C SER A 112 -20.11 -4.66 2.18
N ALA A 113 -20.55 -3.60 1.48
CA ALA A 113 -21.50 -3.71 0.37
C ALA A 113 -20.93 -4.47 -0.84
N SER A 114 -19.60 -4.56 -0.96
CA SER A 114 -18.96 -5.28 -2.05
C SER A 114 -19.13 -6.81 -2.00
N ASN A 115 -19.57 -7.36 -0.86
CA ASN A 115 -19.71 -8.80 -0.61
C ASN A 115 -18.44 -9.59 -1.01
N SER A 116 -17.26 -9.02 -0.72
CA SER A 116 -15.95 -9.52 -1.12
C SER A 116 -14.89 -9.05 -0.12
N VAL A 117 -13.62 -9.39 -0.34
CA VAL A 117 -12.48 -9.03 0.52
C VAL A 117 -11.59 -7.99 -0.16
N VAL A 118 -11.13 -7.00 0.60
CA VAL A 118 -10.03 -6.13 0.18
C VAL A 118 -8.69 -6.77 0.55
N THR A 119 -7.61 -6.22 0.03
CA THR A 119 -6.26 -6.69 0.34
C THR A 119 -5.52 -5.70 1.22
N TRP A 120 -4.55 -6.19 1.98
CA TRP A 120 -3.48 -5.37 2.51
C TRP A 120 -2.52 -4.97 1.39
N MET A 121 -1.54 -4.13 1.71
CA MET A 121 -0.45 -3.80 0.80
C MET A 121 0.34 -5.07 0.45
N ALA A 122 0.89 -5.09 -0.77
CA ALA A 122 1.70 -6.21 -1.21
C ALA A 122 3.04 -6.20 -0.47
N LEU A 123 3.36 -7.31 0.17
CA LEU A 123 4.54 -7.50 0.98
C LEU A 123 5.51 -8.42 0.25
N VAL A 124 6.63 -7.86 -0.19
CA VAL A 124 7.69 -8.57 -0.91
C VAL A 124 8.77 -8.99 0.08
N GLY A 125 8.89 -10.31 0.30
CA GLY A 125 10.02 -10.90 0.98
C GLY A 125 11.13 -11.20 0.00
N ALA A 126 12.38 -10.85 0.31
CA ALA A 126 13.55 -11.23 -0.49
C ALA A 126 14.70 -11.63 0.42
N TRP A 127 15.33 -12.78 0.16
CA TRP A 127 16.46 -13.24 0.95
C TRP A 127 17.52 -13.97 0.14
N SER A 128 18.77 -13.88 0.62
CA SER A 128 19.93 -14.53 0.03
C SER A 128 20.95 -14.92 1.10
N ARG A 129 21.68 -16.02 0.88
CA ARG A 129 22.83 -16.37 1.71
C ARG A 129 24.07 -15.73 1.09
N LYS A 130 24.94 -15.15 1.92
CA LYS A 130 26.26 -14.71 1.47
C LYS A 130 26.99 -15.95 0.93
N SER A 131 27.58 -15.83 -0.25
CA SER A 131 28.56 -16.80 -0.72
C SER A 131 29.68 -16.90 0.34
N ALA A 132 30.14 -18.12 0.61
CA ALA A 132 31.25 -18.36 1.54
C ALA A 132 32.52 -17.65 1.07
#